data_AF-A0A151SQ52-F1
#
_entry.id   AF-A0A151SQ52-F1
#
_cell.length_a   1.000
_cell.length_b   1.000
_cell.length_c   1.000
_cell.angle_alpha   90.00
_cell.angle_beta   90.00
_cell.angle_gamma   90.00
#
_symmetry.space_group_name_H-M   'P 1'
#
loop_
_entity.id
_entity.type
_entity.pdbx_description
1 polymer ?
#
loop_
_entity_poly.entity_id
_entity_poly.type
_entity_poly.pdbx_seq_one_letter_code
_entity_poly.pdbx_strand_id
1 'polypeptide(L)' 'MYLCIYLKVSGNKVIFLIPYVDYILLATNYHGLLHEVEKFLSSNFEINDICEESYVI' A
#
# COMPACT_ATOMS: atom_id res chain seq x y z
N MET A 1 8.24 1.95 -15.31
CA MET A 1 6.87 1.44 -15.51
C MET A 1 6.47 0.76 -14.22
N TYR A 2 5.61 1.40 -13.43
CA TYR A 2 5.18 0.87 -12.13
C TYR A 2 4.10 -0.19 -12.38
N LEU A 3 4.38 -1.46 -12.09
CA LEU A 3 3.41 -2.54 -12.24
C LEU A 3 2.64 -2.68 -10.91
N CYS A 4 1.34 -2.42 -10.94
CA CYS A 4 0.47 -2.76 -9.81
C CYS A 4 0.35 -4.28 -9.74
N ILE A 5 0.86 -4.89 -8.68
CA ILE A 5 0.79 -6.34 -8.46
C ILE A 5 -0.41 -6.75 -7.63
N TYR A 6 -1.03 -5.80 -6.90
CA TYR A 6 -2.16 -6.08 -6.04
C TYR A 6 -3.14 -4.90 -5.98
N LEU A 7 -4.40 -5.22 -6.25
CA LEU A 7 -5.55 -4.32 -6.19
C LEU A 7 -6.63 -4.98 -5.32
N LYS A 8 -7.05 -4.28 -4.26
CA LYS A 8 -8.23 -4.68 -3.47
C LYS A 8 -9.29 -3.60 -3.56
N VAL A 9 -10.50 -4.02 -3.94
CA VAL A 9 -11.69 -3.17 -4.04
C VAL A 9 -12.74 -3.68 -3.07
N SER A 10 -13.26 -2.78 -2.23
CA SER A 10 -14.36 -3.06 -1.30
C SER A 10 -15.38 -1.93 -1.37
N GLY A 11 -16.38 -2.07 -2.24
CA GLY A 11 -17.33 -1.01 -2.53
C GLY A 11 -16.66 0.14 -3.28
N ASN A 12 -16.76 1.36 -2.75
CA ASN A 12 -16.06 2.54 -3.29
C ASN A 12 -14.61 2.66 -2.80
N LYS A 13 -14.15 1.75 -1.93
CA LYS A 13 -12.81 1.79 -1.35
C LYS A 13 -11.85 0.98 -2.21
N VAL A 14 -10.70 1.55 -2.52
CA VAL A 14 -9.68 0.93 -3.36
C VAL A 14 -8.33 1.07 -2.69
N ILE A 15 -7.51 0.01 -2.71
CA ILE A 15 -6.09 0.10 -2.37
C ILE A 15 -5.23 -0.56 -3.45
N PHE A 16 -4.16 0.13 -3.82
CA PHE A 16 -3.13 -0.32 -4.74
C PHE A 16 -1.85 -0.56 -3.97
N LEU A 17 -1.17 -1.66 -4.30
CA LEU A 17 0.15 -1.98 -3.80
C LEU A 17 1.09 -2.17 -4.99
N ILE A 18 2.11 -1.32 -5.02
CA ILE A 18 3.00 -1.16 -6.17
C ILE A 18 4.45 -1.33 -5.68
N PRO A 19 5.15 -2.41 -6.05
CA PRO A 19 6.58 -2.55 -5.77
C PRO A 19 7.37 -1.55 -6.62
N TYR A 20 8.26 -0.81 -5.98
CA TYR A 20 9.19 0.11 -6.62
C TYR A 20 10.62 -0.13 -6.13
N VAL A 21 11.37 -0.89 -6.94
CA VAL A 21 12.81 -1.21 -6.81
C VAL A 21 13.19 -1.82 -5.45
N ASP A 22 13.05 -1.09 -4.34
CA ASP A 22 13.34 -1.51 -2.97
C ASP A 22 12.22 -1.19 -1.96
N TYR A 23 11.14 -0.52 -2.38
CA TYR A 23 10.02 -0.10 -1.52
C TYR A 23 8.68 -0.57 -2.04
N ILE A 24 7.68 -0.64 -1.15
CA ILE A 24 6.28 -0.84 -1.52
C ILE A 24 5.53 0.50 -1.41
N LEU A 25 4.98 0.98 -2.51
CA LEU A 25 4.07 2.13 -2.53
C LEU A 25 2.63 1.67 -2.27
N LEU A 26 1.97 2.32 -1.32
CA LEU A 26 0.55 2.15 -1.01
C LEU A 26 -0.25 3.38 -1.39
N ALA A 27 -1.30 3.20 -2.19
CA ALA A 27 -2.24 4.26 -2.55
C ALA A 27 -3.67 3.80 -2.30
N THR A 28 -4.45 4.58 -1.56
CA THR A 28 -5.88 4.30 -1.33
C THR A 28 -6.69 5.59 -1.26
N ASN A 29 -7.96 5.49 -1.66
CA ASN A 29 -8.93 6.57 -1.50
C ASN A 29 -9.67 6.52 -0.15
N TYR A 30 -9.29 5.62 0.76
CA TYR A 30 -9.91 5.46 2.06
C TYR A 30 -8.87 5.36 3.16
N HIS A 31 -8.78 6.40 4.00
CA HIS A 31 -7.74 6.53 5.01
C HIS A 31 -7.70 5.37 6.02
N GLY A 32 -8.86 4.79 6.36
CA GLY A 32 -8.92 3.64 7.28
C GLY A 32 -8.34 2.34 6.72
N LEU A 33 -8.14 2.23 5.40
CA LEU A 33 -7.53 1.05 4.76
C LEU A 33 -6.00 1.10 4.81
N LEU A 34 -5.39 2.29 4.89
CA LEU A 34 -3.93 2.41 5.04
C LEU A 34 -3.46 1.70 6.30
N HIS A 35 -4.04 2.05 7.45
CA HIS A 35 -3.62 1.49 8.74
C HIS A 35 -3.83 -0.03 8.83
N GLU A 36 -4.87 -0.58 8.20
CA GLU A 36 -5.10 -2.03 8.17
C GLU A 36 -4.04 -2.73 7.31
N VAL A 37 -3.73 -2.18 6.14
CA VAL A 37 -2.76 -2.77 5.21
C VAL A 37 -1.33 -2.57 5.67
N GLU A 38 -0.99 -1.42 6.24
CA GLU A 38 0.30 -1.15 6.85
C GLU A 38 0.57 -2.12 8.02
N LYS A 39 -0.43 -2.37 8.88
CA LYS A 39 -0.32 -3.37 9.94
C LYS A 39 -0.18 -4.79 9.39
N PHE A 40 -0.92 -5.12 8.32
CA PHE A 40 -0.78 -6.40 7.65
C PHE A 40 0.64 -6.58 7.09
N LEU A 41 1.16 -5.60 6.37
CA LEU A 41 2.51 -5.66 5.81
C LEU A 41 3.56 -5.72 6.91
N SER A 42 3.47 -4.87 7.94
CA SER A 42 4.35 -4.89 9.12
C SER A 42 4.35 -6.22 9.87
N SER A 43 3.27 -7.01 9.79
CA SER A 43 3.18 -8.33 10.43
C SER A 43 3.72 -9.47 9.56
N ASN A 44 3.89 -9.25 8.26
CA ASN A 44 4.36 -10.25 7.30
C ASN A 44 5.75 -9.94 6.71
N PHE A 45 6.20 -8.69 6.81
CA PHE A 45 7.46 -8.17 6.26
C PHE A 45 8.16 -7.31 7.32
N GLU A 46 9.49 -7.26 7.29
CA GLU A 46 10.24 -6.34 8.15
C GLU A 46 10.04 -4.90 7.65
N ILE A 47 9.57 -4.00 8.52
CA ILE A 47 9.20 -2.61 8.21
C ILE A 47 10.31 -1.79 7.54
N ASN A 48 11.56 -2.24 7.60
CA ASN A 48 12.67 -1.59 6.90
C ASN A 48 12.46 -1.51 5.37
N ASP A 49 11.56 -2.34 4.80
CA ASP A 49 11.18 -2.33 3.38
C ASP A 49 9.98 -1.42 3.04
N ILE A 50 9.34 -0.81 4.06
CA ILE A 50 8.11 -0.02 3.92
C ILE A 50 8.43 1.43 4.30
N CYS A 51 8.60 2.29 3.29
CA CYS A 51 8.76 3.73 3.51
C CYS A 51 7.37 4.41 3.55
N GLU A 52 7.08 5.19 4.61
CA GLU A 52 5.88 6.03 4.72
C GLU A 52 5.97 7.24 3.75
N GLU A 53 5.89 7.02 2.44
CA GLU A 53 5.58 8.11 1.51
C GLU A 53 4.13 7.97 1.04
N SER A 54 3.25 8.71 1.70
CA SER A 54 1.85 8.86 1.28
C SER A 54 1.75 9.94 0.21
N TYR A 55 1.85 9.54 -1.07
CA TYR A 55 1.52 10.44 -2.17
C TYR A 55 0.00 10.50 -2.34
N VAL A 56 -0.59 11.63 -1.97
CA VAL A 56 -2.01 11.94 -2.24
C VAL A 56 -2.07 12.65 -3.59
N ILE A 57 -2.72 12.03 -4.58
CA ILE A 57 -3.10 12.66 -5.86
C ILE A 57 -4.58 13.01 -5.80
#